data_AF-A0A3G8XKU5-F1
#
_entry.id   AF-A0A3G8XKU5-F1
#
_cell.length_a   1.000
_cell.length_b   1.000
_cell.length_c   1.000
_cell.angle_alpha   90.00
_cell.angle_beta   90.00
_cell.angle_gamma   90.00
#
_symmetry.space_group_name_H-M   'P 1'
#
loop_
_entity.id
_entity.type
_entity.pdbx_description
1 polymer ?
#
loop_
_entity_poly.entity_id
_entity_poly.type
_entity_poly.pdbx_seq_one_letter_code
_entity_poly.pdbx_strand_id
1 'polypeptide(L)'
;MKCAIKVFISFSILLSCQKTQDLKTQGDKINQNLQQDLKENLKENRTVKNSIPVANDINFFSEKYSSPFELVIDESNISDHPFQRYLNCADEGYFSIHYIPKSKDDKTFWEKEFYSKIDFNTHNFTKDSPKIKKLISDNFANYNIFAVWVKEKFLEKNNGCTVESIYLTKNAKADIFYYNNHIKIWEKFKEGVIVEKLPPYYDSDYFTSEFPNLFSNQKETVEEEQNIVKLNGNWAVDCRNELTTLDINNATGFLSLNSNNAIFINLKVEKAANKNAYNLKYASLSSQQAYYKDQLMIVDEEISKEKVIGQFIIKNDGKAELLWTGLYNLKKQKLEFVGKDFLLISENGGRTPVILERCD
;
A
#
# COMPACT_ATOMS: atom_id res chain seq x y z
N MET A 1 64.10 -7.81 73.76
CA MET A 1 64.74 -8.07 72.45
C MET A 1 64.04 -7.16 71.44
N LYS A 2 64.80 -6.13 70.97
CA LYS A 2 64.63 -5.16 69.86
C LYS A 2 63.24 -4.95 69.22
N CYS A 3 62.73 -3.75 68.93
CA CYS A 3 63.08 -2.33 69.12
C CYS A 3 61.77 -1.59 68.73
N ALA A 4 61.21 -0.65 69.50
CA ALA A 4 61.63 0.76 69.57
C ALA A 4 61.47 1.44 68.19
N ILE A 5 60.75 2.55 67.96
CA ILE A 5 60.54 3.78 68.75
C ILE A 5 59.61 4.71 67.93
N LYS A 6 58.76 5.52 68.60
CA LYS A 6 58.34 6.93 68.33
C LYS A 6 58.01 7.36 66.87
N VAL A 7 57.02 8.18 66.49
CA VAL A 7 56.31 9.31 67.11
C VAL A 7 55.47 9.96 65.99
N PHE A 8 54.38 10.63 66.35
CA PHE A 8 53.63 11.66 65.58
C PHE A 8 52.90 11.21 64.30
N ILE A 9 51.57 11.33 64.34
CA ILE A 9 50.74 12.27 63.54
C ILE A 9 49.30 12.07 64.05
N SER A 10 48.97 12.77 65.12
CA SER A 10 47.58 12.98 65.56
C SER A 10 47.18 14.36 65.08
N PHE A 11 46.31 14.44 64.08
CA PHE A 11 45.21 15.41 63.93
C PHE A 11 44.56 15.38 62.53
N SER A 12 45.17 14.74 61.53
CA SER A 12 44.62 14.72 60.16
C SER A 12 43.70 13.54 59.83
N ILE A 13 43.57 12.54 60.72
CA ILE A 13 42.82 11.30 60.43
C ILE A 13 41.38 11.33 60.98
N LEU A 14 41.11 12.16 61.99
CA LEU A 14 39.74 12.27 62.55
C LEU A 14 38.79 13.12 61.69
N LEU A 15 39.29 14.08 60.90
CA LEU A 15 38.45 14.84 59.96
C LEU A 15 38.12 14.06 58.67
N SER A 16 38.89 13.04 58.29
CA SER A 16 38.62 12.30 57.05
C SER A 16 37.57 11.19 57.22
N CYS A 17 37.33 10.72 58.45
CA CYS A 17 36.33 9.67 58.74
C CYS A 17 34.90 10.22 58.92
N GLN A 18 34.70 11.42 59.48
CA GLN A 18 33.37 12.02 59.56
C GLN A 18 32.86 12.48 58.18
N LYS A 19 33.74 13.04 57.35
CA LYS A 19 33.37 13.51 55.99
C LYS A 19 32.99 12.37 55.04
N THR A 20 33.55 11.17 55.21
CA THR A 20 33.19 9.99 54.40
C THR A 20 31.92 9.29 54.88
N GLN A 21 31.57 9.41 56.17
CA GLN A 21 30.27 8.91 56.65
C GLN A 21 29.13 9.83 56.21
N ASP A 22 29.28 11.15 56.33
CA ASP A 22 28.25 12.11 55.89
C ASP A 22 27.95 12.00 54.38
N LEU A 23 28.99 11.88 53.54
CA LEU A 23 28.82 11.70 52.08
C LEU A 23 28.17 10.36 51.69
N LYS A 24 28.35 9.29 52.48
CA LYS A 24 27.67 8.00 52.25
C LYS A 24 26.18 8.08 52.61
N THR A 25 25.85 8.64 53.77
CA THR A 25 24.44 8.83 54.17
C THR A 25 23.68 9.81 53.27
N GLN A 26 24.37 10.78 52.66
CA GLN A 26 23.75 11.70 51.69
C GLN A 26 23.56 11.04 50.31
N GLY A 27 24.51 10.21 49.87
CA GLY A 27 24.37 9.39 48.66
C GLY A 27 23.25 8.34 48.76
N ASP A 28 23.12 7.68 49.92
CA ASP A 28 22.09 6.66 50.15
C ASP A 28 20.68 7.28 50.26
N LYS A 29 20.55 8.48 50.85
CA LYS A 29 19.28 9.24 50.87
C LYS A 29 18.86 9.77 49.50
N ILE A 30 19.81 10.21 48.66
CA ILE A 30 19.52 10.64 47.28
C ILE A 30 19.07 9.44 46.44
N ASN A 31 19.67 8.26 46.63
CA ASN A 31 19.31 7.05 45.88
C ASN A 31 17.95 6.46 46.34
N GLN A 32 17.61 6.58 47.63
CA GLN A 32 16.29 6.21 48.14
C GLN A 32 15.18 7.16 47.67
N ASN A 33 15.43 8.48 47.64
CA ASN A 33 14.47 9.44 47.10
C ASN A 33 14.29 9.29 45.59
N LEU A 34 15.34 9.03 44.81
CA LEU A 34 15.19 8.73 43.37
C LEU A 34 14.40 7.45 43.13
N GLN A 35 14.60 6.39 43.94
CA GLN A 35 13.81 5.16 43.82
C GLN A 35 12.36 5.32 44.29
N GLN A 36 12.09 6.24 45.21
CA GLN A 36 10.74 6.56 45.66
C GLN A 36 10.01 7.46 44.65
N ASP A 37 10.67 8.47 44.08
CA ASP A 37 10.16 9.29 42.98
C ASP A 37 9.95 8.46 41.69
N LEU A 38 10.79 7.47 41.42
CA LEU A 38 10.56 6.51 40.32
C LEU A 38 9.37 5.59 40.61
N LYS A 39 9.15 5.17 41.87
CA LYS A 39 8.00 4.33 42.26
C LYS A 39 6.69 5.12 42.36
N GLU A 40 6.74 6.41 42.70
CA GLU A 40 5.59 7.31 42.70
C GLU A 40 5.24 7.75 41.27
N ASN A 41 6.22 8.06 40.41
CA ASN A 41 5.97 8.28 38.97
C ASN A 41 5.49 7.02 38.22
N LEU A 42 5.90 5.81 38.65
CA LEU A 42 5.38 4.53 38.14
C LEU A 42 3.98 4.18 38.68
N LYS A 43 3.55 4.80 39.79
CA LYS A 43 2.19 4.63 40.35
C LYS A 43 1.22 5.72 39.89
N GLU A 44 1.66 6.96 39.70
CA GLU A 44 0.83 8.05 39.15
C GLU A 44 0.56 7.88 37.65
N ASN A 45 1.51 7.34 36.87
CA ASN A 45 1.25 6.96 35.47
C ASN A 45 0.41 5.68 35.31
N ARG A 46 0.01 5.02 36.41
CA ARG A 46 -0.90 3.86 36.40
C ARG A 46 -2.37 4.22 36.65
N THR A 47 -2.71 5.50 36.71
CA THR A 47 -4.10 5.95 36.91
C THR A 47 -4.55 7.00 35.90
N VAL A 48 -4.10 6.91 34.65
CA VAL A 48 -4.88 7.38 33.51
C VAL A 48 -5.47 6.15 32.84
N LYS A 49 -6.73 5.88 33.18
CA LYS A 49 -7.58 4.94 32.45
C LYS A 49 -7.75 5.44 31.02
N ASN A 50 -6.83 5.06 30.14
CA ASN A 50 -7.21 4.60 28.82
C ASN A 50 -7.06 3.09 28.87
N SER A 51 -8.18 2.42 29.10
CA SER A 51 -8.30 0.97 28.93
C SER A 51 -7.89 0.62 27.50
N ILE A 52 -6.63 0.23 27.31
CA ILE A 52 -6.26 -0.64 26.20
C ILE A 52 -7.07 -1.91 26.46
N PRO A 53 -8.05 -2.27 25.61
CA PRO A 53 -8.67 -3.56 25.74
C PRO A 53 -7.55 -4.58 25.59
N VAL A 54 -7.40 -5.47 26.57
CA VAL A 54 -6.61 -6.70 26.40
C VAL A 54 -7.26 -7.41 25.21
N ALA A 55 -6.68 -7.22 24.02
CA ALA A 55 -7.10 -7.94 22.84
C ALA A 55 -6.84 -9.42 23.11
N ASN A 56 -7.81 -10.28 22.83
CA ASN A 56 -7.57 -11.71 22.72
C ASN A 56 -6.28 -11.91 21.92
N ASP A 57 -5.28 -12.62 22.49
CA ASP A 57 -4.02 -12.96 21.82
C ASP A 57 -4.31 -13.92 20.65
N ILE A 58 -4.79 -13.38 19.55
CA ILE A 58 -5.05 -14.14 18.33
C ILE A 58 -3.71 -14.30 17.62
N ASN A 59 -3.25 -15.54 17.52
CA ASN A 59 -2.09 -15.91 16.72
C ASN A 59 -2.54 -16.62 15.43
N PHE A 60 -2.59 -15.88 14.32
CA PHE A 60 -2.99 -16.41 13.02
C PHE A 60 -2.00 -17.44 12.44
N PHE A 61 -0.78 -17.54 12.97
CA PHE A 61 0.19 -18.59 12.59
C PHE A 61 0.07 -19.87 13.42
N SER A 62 -0.94 -19.98 14.29
CA SER A 62 -1.17 -21.20 15.06
C SER A 62 -1.43 -22.40 14.15
N GLU A 63 -0.98 -23.58 14.56
CA GLU A 63 -1.14 -24.83 13.78
C GLU A 63 -2.61 -25.14 13.47
N LYS A 64 -3.54 -24.76 14.36
CA LYS A 64 -4.98 -24.90 14.11
C LYS A 64 -5.49 -24.15 12.88
N TYR A 65 -4.73 -23.15 12.43
CA TYR A 65 -5.03 -22.30 11.28
C TYR A 65 -4.19 -22.67 10.05
N SER A 66 -3.43 -23.77 10.11
CA SER A 66 -2.57 -24.18 9.02
C SER A 66 -3.38 -24.44 7.75
N SER A 67 -3.21 -23.60 6.75
CA SER A 67 -3.78 -23.76 5.42
C SER A 67 -2.67 -23.81 4.35
N PRO A 68 -2.94 -24.38 3.17
CA PRO A 68 -2.06 -24.22 2.01
C PRO A 68 -1.80 -22.74 1.70
N PHE A 69 -0.63 -22.47 1.14
CA PHE A 69 -0.35 -21.19 0.50
C PHE A 69 -0.97 -21.18 -0.88
N GLU A 70 -1.59 -20.07 -1.20
CA GLU A 70 -2.34 -19.84 -2.42
C GLU A 70 -1.93 -18.51 -3.04
N LEU A 71 -2.14 -18.42 -4.35
CA LEU A 71 -1.99 -17.21 -5.14
C LEU A 71 -3.17 -17.07 -6.11
N VAL A 72 -3.96 -18.13 -6.32
CA VAL A 72 -5.17 -18.11 -7.13
C VAL A 72 -6.38 -17.90 -6.23
N ILE A 73 -7.17 -16.89 -6.57
CA ILE A 73 -8.34 -16.44 -5.83
C ILE A 73 -9.54 -17.32 -6.20
N ASP A 74 -9.74 -17.52 -7.51
CA ASP A 74 -10.76 -18.37 -8.12
C ASP A 74 -10.27 -18.88 -9.48
N GLU A 75 -11.10 -19.63 -10.22
CA GLU A 75 -10.76 -20.25 -11.51
C GLU A 75 -10.28 -19.26 -12.60
N SER A 76 -10.42 -17.95 -12.40
CA SER A 76 -10.06 -16.91 -13.38
C SER A 76 -9.19 -15.78 -12.84
N ASN A 77 -8.96 -15.70 -11.52
CA ASN A 77 -8.29 -14.58 -10.87
C ASN A 77 -7.04 -15.00 -10.08
N ILE A 78 -5.92 -14.30 -10.28
CA ILE A 78 -4.69 -14.43 -9.48
C ILE A 78 -4.53 -13.21 -8.57
N SER A 79 -4.06 -13.44 -7.35
CA SER A 79 -3.56 -12.40 -6.45
C SER A 79 -2.14 -11.98 -6.85
N ASP A 80 -1.82 -10.71 -6.64
CA ASP A 80 -0.47 -10.15 -6.87
C ASP A 80 0.52 -10.52 -5.75
N HIS A 81 0.07 -11.25 -4.72
CA HIS A 81 0.90 -11.71 -3.62
C HIS A 81 0.39 -13.04 -3.03
N PRO A 82 1.26 -13.82 -2.36
CA PRO A 82 0.82 -15.04 -1.71
C PRO A 82 -0.08 -14.79 -0.51
N PHE A 83 -1.07 -15.66 -0.33
CA PHE A 83 -1.94 -15.62 0.83
C PHE A 83 -2.28 -17.03 1.34
N GLN A 84 -2.84 -17.07 2.54
CA GLN A 84 -3.43 -18.25 3.17
C GLN A 84 -4.85 -17.90 3.58
N ARG A 85 -5.74 -18.89 3.68
CA ARG A 85 -7.12 -18.68 4.10
C ARG A 85 -7.57 -19.75 5.06
N TYR A 86 -8.37 -19.35 6.03
CA TYR A 86 -8.98 -20.24 7.01
C TYR A 86 -10.48 -19.94 7.10
N LEU A 87 -11.27 -21.00 7.26
CA LEU A 87 -12.71 -20.91 7.38
C LEU A 87 -13.20 -21.82 8.52
N ASN A 88 -13.98 -21.23 9.42
CA ASN A 88 -14.76 -21.92 10.43
C ASN A 88 -16.12 -21.21 10.55
N CYS A 89 -17.17 -21.81 9.99
CA CYS A 89 -18.52 -21.23 9.99
C CYS A 89 -19.31 -21.50 11.28
N ALA A 90 -18.67 -22.03 12.34
CA ALA A 90 -19.33 -22.29 13.62
C ALA A 90 -19.05 -21.17 14.61
N ASP A 91 -17.77 -20.77 14.75
CA ASP A 91 -17.35 -19.88 15.84
C ASP A 91 -16.44 -18.73 15.38
N GLU A 92 -15.43 -19.00 14.55
CA GLU A 92 -14.36 -18.02 14.29
C GLU A 92 -14.62 -17.15 13.05
N GLY A 93 -15.25 -17.70 12.01
CA GLY A 93 -15.48 -17.02 10.74
C GLY A 93 -14.41 -17.32 9.69
N TYR A 94 -14.11 -16.32 8.87
CA TYR A 94 -13.18 -16.42 7.75
C TYR A 94 -12.04 -15.43 7.95
N PHE A 95 -10.79 -15.85 7.75
CA PHE A 95 -9.71 -14.90 7.58
C PHE A 95 -8.74 -15.31 6.49
N SER A 96 -8.07 -14.31 5.94
CA SER A 96 -6.96 -14.47 5.01
C SER A 96 -5.69 -13.82 5.57
N ILE A 97 -4.56 -14.51 5.42
CA ILE A 97 -3.23 -13.99 5.77
C ILE A 97 -2.52 -13.63 4.48
N HIS A 98 -2.18 -12.36 4.31
CA HIS A 98 -1.58 -11.79 3.12
C HIS A 98 -0.11 -11.49 3.35
N TYR A 99 0.76 -11.99 2.47
CA TYR A 99 2.20 -11.78 2.51
C TYR A 99 2.57 -10.72 1.48
N ILE A 100 2.46 -9.44 1.85
CA ILE A 100 2.66 -8.32 0.92
C ILE A 100 4.16 -8.02 0.78
N PRO A 101 4.74 -8.13 -0.41
CA PRO A 101 6.14 -7.78 -0.65
C PRO A 101 6.45 -6.33 -0.24
N LYS A 102 7.57 -6.12 0.46
CA LYS A 102 8.08 -4.78 0.79
C LYS A 102 8.84 -4.15 -0.38
N SER A 103 9.48 -5.00 -1.20
CA SER A 103 10.32 -4.57 -2.31
C SER A 103 9.60 -4.69 -3.65
N LYS A 104 10.01 -3.85 -4.61
CA LYS A 104 9.52 -3.89 -5.98
C LYS A 104 9.94 -5.18 -6.70
N ASP A 105 11.12 -5.71 -6.38
CA ASP A 105 11.65 -6.94 -6.97
C ASP A 105 10.84 -8.15 -6.52
N ASP A 106 10.57 -8.26 -5.21
CA ASP A 106 9.71 -9.32 -4.67
C ASP A 106 8.27 -9.21 -5.22
N LYS A 107 7.74 -7.99 -5.40
CA LYS A 107 6.43 -7.76 -6.05
C LYS A 107 6.44 -8.24 -7.51
N THR A 108 7.47 -7.85 -8.27
CA THR A 108 7.64 -8.23 -9.68
C THR A 108 7.80 -9.75 -9.83
N PHE A 109 8.51 -10.40 -8.90
CA PHE A 109 8.67 -11.84 -8.88
C PHE A 109 7.32 -12.56 -8.82
N TRP A 110 6.43 -12.17 -7.89
CA TRP A 110 5.12 -12.80 -7.76
C TRP A 110 4.19 -12.49 -8.94
N GLU A 111 4.12 -11.23 -9.38
CA GLU A 111 3.24 -10.80 -10.47
C GLU A 111 3.65 -11.35 -11.84
N LYS A 112 4.96 -11.35 -12.13
CA LYS A 112 5.47 -11.54 -13.50
C LYS A 112 6.37 -12.74 -13.67
N GLU A 113 7.01 -13.25 -12.64
CA GLU A 113 7.99 -14.34 -12.80
C GLU A 113 7.44 -15.69 -12.35
N PHE A 114 6.67 -15.71 -11.26
CA PHE A 114 6.09 -16.93 -10.72
C PHE A 114 4.95 -17.46 -11.60
N TYR A 115 4.09 -16.57 -12.14
CA TYR A 115 2.92 -16.94 -12.94
C TYR A 115 3.02 -16.75 -14.46
N SER A 116 4.04 -16.10 -15.00
CA SER A 116 4.15 -15.89 -16.47
C SER A 116 4.27 -17.17 -17.31
N LYS A 117 4.38 -18.32 -16.66
CA LYS A 117 4.54 -19.63 -17.30
C LYS A 117 3.41 -20.61 -16.98
N ILE A 118 2.32 -20.16 -16.37
CA ILE A 118 1.25 -21.03 -15.89
C ILE A 118 0.08 -21.07 -16.87
N ASP A 119 -0.19 -22.27 -17.41
CA ASP A 119 -1.42 -22.59 -18.10
C ASP A 119 -2.46 -23.08 -17.08
N PHE A 120 -3.46 -22.24 -16.81
CA PHE A 120 -4.52 -22.53 -15.83
C PHE A 120 -5.27 -23.83 -16.09
N ASN A 121 -5.33 -24.29 -17.34
CA ASN A 121 -6.05 -25.53 -17.69
C ASN A 121 -5.29 -26.79 -17.26
N THR A 122 -3.98 -26.69 -17.04
CA THR A 122 -3.09 -27.82 -16.71
C THR A 122 -2.38 -27.66 -15.37
N HIS A 123 -2.60 -26.53 -14.69
CA HIS A 123 -1.90 -26.19 -13.46
C HIS A 123 -2.45 -26.92 -12.24
N ASN A 124 -1.55 -27.29 -11.31
CA ASN A 124 -1.91 -27.98 -10.08
C ASN A 124 -1.58 -27.11 -8.86
N PHE A 125 -2.57 -26.36 -8.40
CA PHE A 125 -2.44 -25.43 -7.27
C PHE A 125 -2.00 -26.11 -5.95
N THR A 126 -2.32 -27.40 -5.78
CA THR A 126 -1.93 -28.17 -4.59
C THR A 126 -0.43 -28.44 -4.53
N LYS A 127 0.23 -28.58 -5.69
CA LYS A 127 1.69 -28.83 -5.77
C LYS A 127 2.53 -27.57 -5.53
N ASP A 128 1.94 -26.39 -5.68
CA ASP A 128 2.65 -25.12 -5.59
C ASP A 128 2.76 -24.60 -4.15
N SER A 129 1.81 -24.93 -3.27
CA SER A 129 1.80 -24.51 -1.87
C SER A 129 3.15 -24.76 -1.14
N PRO A 130 3.79 -25.95 -1.21
CA PRO A 130 5.11 -26.16 -0.61
C PRO A 130 6.22 -25.27 -1.17
N LYS A 131 6.18 -24.97 -2.48
CA LYS A 131 7.16 -24.11 -3.15
C LYS A 131 6.98 -22.66 -2.72
N ILE A 132 5.73 -22.17 -2.69
CA ILE A 132 5.38 -20.83 -2.22
C ILE A 132 5.77 -20.66 -0.75
N LYS A 133 5.41 -21.63 0.10
CA LYS A 133 5.80 -21.65 1.51
C LYS A 133 7.31 -21.52 1.69
N LYS A 134 8.09 -22.25 0.90
CA LYS A 134 9.56 -22.18 0.96
C LYS A 134 10.06 -20.79 0.59
N LEU A 135 9.62 -20.23 -0.53
CA LEU A 135 10.04 -18.90 -1.00
C LEU A 135 9.73 -17.79 0.01
N ILE A 136 8.55 -17.86 0.65
CA ILE A 136 8.17 -16.92 1.70
C ILE A 136 9.00 -17.15 2.96
N SER A 137 9.24 -18.40 3.36
CA SER A 137 10.03 -18.70 4.55
C SER A 137 11.48 -18.23 4.40
N ASP A 138 12.07 -18.45 3.23
CA ASP A 138 13.46 -18.06 2.91
C ASP A 138 13.61 -16.52 2.92
N ASN A 139 12.54 -15.79 2.60
CA ASN A 139 12.54 -14.32 2.48
C ASN A 139 11.54 -13.64 3.42
N PHE A 140 11.21 -14.25 4.56
CA PHE A 140 10.08 -13.85 5.41
C PHE A 140 10.14 -12.38 5.86
N ALA A 141 11.35 -11.87 6.10
CA ALA A 141 11.58 -10.49 6.51
C ALA A 141 11.20 -9.47 5.42
N ASN A 142 11.16 -9.89 4.15
CA ASN A 142 10.84 -9.04 2.99
C ASN A 142 9.34 -8.80 2.84
N TYR A 143 8.49 -9.39 3.69
CA TYR A 143 7.05 -9.24 3.61
C TYR A 143 6.51 -8.41 4.78
N ASN A 144 5.53 -7.56 4.48
CA ASN A 144 4.57 -7.05 5.44
C ASN A 144 3.41 -8.03 5.48
N ILE A 145 3.10 -8.57 6.66
CA ILE A 145 2.14 -9.64 6.79
C ILE A 145 0.90 -9.11 7.48
N PHE A 146 -0.25 -9.26 6.83
CA PHE A 146 -1.54 -8.82 7.33
C PHE A 146 -2.49 -9.99 7.46
N ALA A 147 -3.36 -9.97 8.46
CA ALA A 147 -4.51 -10.87 8.54
C ALA A 147 -5.80 -10.04 8.44
N VAL A 148 -6.71 -10.44 7.55
CA VAL A 148 -8.01 -9.80 7.36
C VAL A 148 -9.08 -10.76 7.83
N TRP A 149 -9.78 -10.41 8.91
CA TRP A 149 -10.68 -11.31 9.62
C TRP A 149 -12.13 -10.85 9.55
N VAL A 150 -12.96 -11.66 8.90
CA VAL A 150 -14.42 -11.55 8.86
C VAL A 150 -15.02 -12.52 9.87
N LYS A 151 -15.69 -12.00 10.90
CA LYS A 151 -16.33 -12.82 11.94
C LYS A 151 -17.49 -13.62 11.37
N GLU A 152 -17.75 -14.80 11.95
CA GLU A 152 -18.81 -15.74 11.51
C GLU A 152 -20.16 -15.05 11.29
N LYS A 153 -20.56 -14.15 12.18
CA LYS A 153 -21.83 -13.39 12.07
C LYS A 153 -22.02 -12.59 10.78
N PHE A 154 -20.94 -12.36 10.02
CA PHE A 154 -20.98 -11.67 8.73
C PHE A 154 -20.95 -12.62 7.54
N LEU A 155 -20.97 -13.93 7.78
CA LEU A 155 -20.98 -14.99 6.78
C LEU A 155 -22.37 -15.62 6.69
N GLU A 156 -22.86 -15.75 5.47
CA GLU A 156 -23.99 -16.62 5.13
C GLU A 156 -23.46 -17.86 4.42
N LYS A 157 -24.21 -18.97 4.44
CA LYS A 157 -23.80 -20.23 3.83
C LYS A 157 -24.94 -20.89 3.06
N ASN A 158 -24.61 -21.50 1.92
CA ASN A 158 -25.53 -22.33 1.14
C ASN A 158 -25.00 -23.77 1.08
N ASN A 159 -25.64 -24.68 1.82
CA ASN A 159 -25.33 -26.12 1.82
C ASN A 159 -23.86 -26.50 2.12
N GLY A 160 -23.27 -25.99 3.19
CA GLY A 160 -21.96 -26.45 3.65
C GLY A 160 -21.17 -25.38 4.39
N CYS A 161 -19.93 -25.72 4.74
CA CYS A 161 -18.92 -24.78 5.21
C CYS A 161 -17.65 -24.97 4.38
N THR A 162 -17.69 -24.51 3.14
CA THR A 162 -16.53 -24.46 2.23
C THR A 162 -16.38 -23.04 1.71
N VAL A 163 -15.23 -22.71 1.13
CA VAL A 163 -14.96 -21.35 0.62
C VAL A 163 -15.92 -20.99 -0.51
N GLU A 164 -16.35 -21.97 -1.30
CA GLU A 164 -17.27 -21.84 -2.43
C GLU A 164 -18.73 -21.70 -1.98
N SER A 165 -19.05 -22.13 -0.76
CA SER A 165 -20.41 -22.23 -0.24
C SER A 165 -20.77 -21.09 0.72
N ILE A 166 -19.85 -20.16 0.98
CA ILE A 166 -20.06 -19.02 1.88
C ILE A 166 -20.14 -17.70 1.13
N TYR A 167 -20.88 -16.74 1.70
CA TYR A 167 -21.07 -15.40 1.14
C TYR A 167 -21.04 -14.36 2.25
N LEU A 168 -20.72 -13.12 1.89
CA LEU A 168 -20.78 -12.00 2.83
C LEU A 168 -22.20 -11.50 2.99
N THR A 169 -22.61 -11.28 4.23
CA THR A 169 -23.80 -10.48 4.56
C THR A 169 -23.67 -9.05 4.02
N LYS A 170 -24.80 -8.37 3.80
CA LYS A 170 -24.79 -6.95 3.43
C LYS A 170 -24.10 -6.11 4.52
N ASN A 171 -23.17 -5.26 4.13
CA ASN A 171 -22.33 -4.45 5.04
C ASN A 171 -21.44 -5.29 5.97
N ALA A 172 -21.00 -6.46 5.52
CA ALA A 172 -20.02 -7.26 6.23
C ALA A 172 -18.79 -6.43 6.61
N LYS A 173 -18.24 -6.71 7.80
CA LYS A 173 -17.09 -6.00 8.34
C LYS A 173 -15.93 -6.95 8.62
N ALA A 174 -14.73 -6.47 8.36
CA ALA A 174 -13.48 -7.13 8.68
C ALA A 174 -12.63 -6.32 9.67
N ASP A 175 -11.92 -7.04 10.54
CA ASP A 175 -10.83 -6.51 11.36
C ASP A 175 -9.50 -6.82 10.65
N ILE A 176 -8.58 -5.85 10.60
CA ILE A 176 -7.26 -5.99 9.98
C ILE A 176 -6.20 -6.02 11.06
N PHE A 177 -5.35 -7.04 11.00
CA PHE A 177 -4.21 -7.23 11.88
C PHE A 177 -2.92 -7.17 11.07
N TYR A 178 -1.86 -6.67 11.69
CA TYR A 178 -0.51 -6.64 11.14
C TYR A 178 0.39 -7.48 12.04
N TYR A 179 1.27 -8.29 11.44
CA TYR A 179 2.26 -9.04 12.18
C TYR A 179 3.55 -8.22 12.32
N ASN A 180 3.88 -7.85 13.55
CA ASN A 180 5.10 -7.13 13.85
C ASN A 180 6.28 -8.12 13.90
N ASN A 181 7.08 -8.15 12.84
CA ASN A 181 8.23 -9.05 12.72
C ASN A 181 9.30 -8.87 13.81
N HIS A 182 9.40 -7.69 14.45
CA HIS A 182 10.42 -7.42 15.46
C HIS A 182 10.10 -8.06 16.80
N ILE A 183 8.84 -7.93 17.24
CA ILE A 183 8.37 -8.43 18.54
C ILE A 183 7.52 -9.70 18.43
N LYS A 184 7.26 -10.17 17.21
CA LYS A 184 6.57 -11.42 16.87
C LYS A 184 5.15 -11.52 17.43
N ILE A 185 4.42 -10.41 17.38
CA ILE A 185 3.02 -10.34 17.81
C ILE A 185 2.11 -9.83 16.69
N TRP A 186 0.84 -10.18 16.77
CA TRP A 186 -0.21 -9.61 15.94
C TRP A 186 -0.78 -8.36 16.60
N GLU A 187 -0.80 -7.27 15.85
CA GLU A 187 -1.35 -6.00 16.27
C GLU A 187 -2.61 -5.72 15.46
N LYS A 188 -3.73 -5.42 16.13
CA LYS A 188 -4.93 -4.98 15.42
C LYS A 188 -4.70 -3.55 14.90
N PHE A 189 -4.69 -3.40 13.59
CA PHE A 189 -4.45 -2.13 12.90
C PHE A 189 -5.74 -1.39 12.58
N LYS A 190 -6.80 -2.13 12.20
CA LYS A 190 -8.08 -1.53 11.83
C LYS A 190 -9.23 -2.43 12.27
N GLU A 191 -10.33 -1.82 12.67
CA GLU A 191 -11.53 -2.53 13.11
C GLU A 191 -12.73 -2.09 12.25
N GLY A 192 -13.57 -3.05 11.89
CA GLY A 192 -14.86 -2.76 11.30
C GLY A 192 -14.85 -2.22 9.87
N VAL A 193 -13.85 -2.57 9.06
CA VAL A 193 -13.74 -2.14 7.67
C VAL A 193 -14.79 -2.85 6.81
N ILE A 194 -15.50 -2.12 5.97
CA ILE A 194 -16.51 -2.72 5.08
C ILE A 194 -15.81 -3.56 4.01
N VAL A 195 -16.28 -4.79 3.85
CA VAL A 195 -15.79 -5.74 2.83
C VAL A 195 -16.95 -6.22 1.97
N GLU A 196 -16.69 -6.33 0.66
CA GLU A 196 -17.71 -6.66 -0.34
C GLU A 196 -17.45 -8.01 -1.04
N LYS A 197 -16.25 -8.60 -0.86
CA LYS A 197 -15.84 -9.86 -1.49
C LYS A 197 -14.90 -10.69 -0.61
N LEU A 198 -14.85 -12.00 -0.89
CA LEU A 198 -13.95 -12.97 -0.27
C LEU A 198 -12.98 -13.56 -1.32
N PRO A 199 -11.69 -13.80 -0.97
CA PRO A 199 -10.95 -13.13 0.10
C PRO A 199 -11.02 -11.60 -0.06
N PRO A 200 -11.13 -10.84 1.04
CA PRO A 200 -10.96 -9.40 0.98
C PRO A 200 -9.53 -9.05 0.51
N TYR A 201 -9.38 -7.97 -0.25
CA TYR A 201 -8.08 -7.35 -0.55
C TYR A 201 -7.02 -8.29 -1.15
N TYR A 202 -7.37 -9.03 -2.20
CA TYR A 202 -6.41 -9.84 -2.95
C TYR A 202 -5.41 -9.05 -3.83
N ASP A 203 -5.49 -7.71 -3.79
CA ASP A 203 -4.59 -6.77 -4.46
C ASP A 203 -3.81 -5.99 -3.39
N SER A 204 -2.49 -5.90 -3.54
CA SER A 204 -1.59 -5.17 -2.64
C SER A 204 -1.87 -3.67 -2.57
N ASP A 205 -2.59 -3.09 -3.53
CA ASP A 205 -2.95 -1.67 -3.59
C ASP A 205 -3.72 -1.22 -2.35
N TYR A 206 -4.58 -2.07 -1.79
CA TYR A 206 -5.29 -1.75 -0.54
C TYR A 206 -4.31 -1.56 0.62
N PHE A 207 -3.40 -2.51 0.84
CA PHE A 207 -2.46 -2.45 1.96
C PHE A 207 -1.43 -1.33 1.81
N THR A 208 -0.96 -1.10 0.58
CA THR A 208 0.03 -0.05 0.30
C THR A 208 -0.57 1.35 0.41
N SER A 209 -1.83 1.54 0.02
CA SER A 209 -2.54 2.83 0.17
C SER A 209 -2.96 3.12 1.61
N GLU A 210 -3.44 2.10 2.34
CA GLU A 210 -3.90 2.26 3.73
C GLU A 210 -2.75 2.34 4.74
N PHE A 211 -1.64 1.63 4.50
CA PHE A 211 -0.51 1.55 5.42
C PHE A 211 0.83 1.95 4.78
N PRO A 212 0.93 3.13 4.13
CA PRO A 212 2.10 3.50 3.33
C PRO A 212 3.42 3.51 4.12
N ASN A 213 3.36 3.81 5.42
CA ASN A 213 4.54 3.87 6.29
C ASN A 213 5.23 2.50 6.46
N LEU A 214 4.49 1.40 6.37
CA LEU A 214 5.06 0.04 6.46
C LEU A 214 5.89 -0.33 5.22
N PHE A 215 5.70 0.39 4.13
CA PHE A 215 6.41 0.21 2.87
C PHE A 215 7.47 1.32 2.64
N SER A 216 7.59 2.27 3.58
CA SER A 216 8.41 3.48 3.43
C SER A 216 9.88 3.32 3.88
N ASN A 217 10.32 2.12 4.27
CA ASN A 217 11.71 1.85 4.68
C ASN A 217 12.63 1.42 3.54
N GLN A 218 12.33 1.82 2.30
CA GLN A 218 13.32 1.80 1.23
C GLN A 218 14.19 3.05 1.35
N LYS A 219 15.16 3.05 2.27
CA LYS A 219 16.37 3.85 2.07
C LYS A 219 17.18 3.12 1.00
N GLU A 220 16.92 3.42 -0.25
CA GLU A 220 17.82 3.05 -1.34
C GLU A 220 19.16 3.71 -1.05
N THR A 221 20.16 2.88 -0.72
CA THR A 221 21.57 3.21 -0.98
C THR A 221 21.89 2.60 -2.31
N VAL A 222 21.25 3.12 -3.34
CA VAL A 222 21.78 3.08 -4.69
C VAL A 222 22.35 4.48 -4.88
N GLU A 223 23.54 4.61 -5.44
CA GLU A 223 23.89 5.85 -6.13
C GLU A 223 22.89 6.00 -7.28
N GLU A 224 21.66 6.42 -6.95
CA GLU A 224 20.68 6.87 -7.91
C GLU A 224 21.21 8.20 -8.43
N GLU A 225 21.69 8.20 -9.67
CA GLU A 225 21.35 9.34 -10.50
C GLU A 225 19.82 9.45 -10.48
N GLN A 226 19.33 10.36 -9.66
CA GLN A 226 17.93 10.77 -9.59
C GLN A 226 17.47 11.23 -10.97
N ASN A 227 17.07 10.30 -11.84
CA ASN A 227 16.09 10.60 -12.86
C ASN A 227 14.72 10.62 -12.17
N ILE A 228 14.46 11.72 -11.44
CA ILE A 228 13.11 12.13 -11.09
C ILE A 228 12.37 12.22 -12.44
N VAL A 229 11.57 11.21 -12.76
CA VAL A 229 10.66 11.28 -13.91
C VAL A 229 9.62 12.33 -13.54
N LYS A 230 9.91 13.57 -13.93
CA LYS A 230 9.06 14.72 -13.66
C LYS A 230 7.74 14.50 -14.40
N LEU A 231 6.62 14.63 -13.67
CA LEU A 231 5.27 14.72 -14.26
C LEU A 231 5.24 15.67 -15.45
N ASN A 232 5.97 16.78 -15.32
CA ASN A 232 6.01 17.81 -16.33
C ASN A 232 6.79 17.35 -17.56
N GLY A 233 6.16 17.47 -18.72
CA GLY A 233 6.77 17.11 -19.98
C GLY A 233 5.73 16.78 -21.04
N ASN A 234 6.24 16.61 -22.26
CA ASN A 234 5.48 16.09 -23.37
C ASN A 234 5.52 14.56 -23.34
N TRP A 235 4.36 13.93 -23.49
CA TRP A 235 4.17 12.49 -23.46
C TRP A 235 3.49 12.05 -24.76
N ALA A 236 4.05 11.05 -25.42
CA ALA A 236 3.54 10.52 -26.68
C ALA A 236 3.73 9.00 -26.77
N VAL A 237 2.97 8.32 -27.64
CA VAL A 237 3.18 6.89 -27.93
C VAL A 237 4.50 6.69 -28.69
N ASP A 238 4.85 7.63 -29.56
CA ASP A 238 6.09 7.67 -30.31
C ASP A 238 6.59 9.11 -30.40
N CYS A 239 7.71 9.42 -29.73
CA CYS A 239 8.28 10.77 -29.70
C CYS A 239 8.81 11.26 -31.05
N ARG A 240 8.85 10.41 -32.08
CA ARG A 240 9.18 10.81 -33.46
C ARG A 240 7.98 11.41 -34.19
N ASN A 241 6.78 11.28 -33.63
CA ASN A 241 5.55 11.79 -34.22
C ASN A 241 5.19 13.14 -33.57
N GLU A 242 5.31 14.23 -34.33
CA GLU A 242 5.06 15.59 -33.85
C GLU A 242 3.55 15.92 -33.68
N LEU A 243 2.66 15.01 -34.06
CA LEU A 243 1.23 15.33 -34.23
C LEU A 243 0.34 15.00 -33.02
N THR A 244 0.83 14.17 -32.09
CA THR A 244 0.01 13.64 -31.00
C THR A 244 0.69 13.86 -29.66
N THR A 245 0.21 14.88 -28.93
CA THR A 245 0.85 15.35 -27.70
C THR A 245 -0.10 15.27 -26.52
N LEU A 246 0.39 14.73 -25.41
CA LEU A 246 -0.08 15.00 -24.06
C LEU A 246 1.01 15.81 -23.35
N ASP A 247 0.84 17.12 -23.26
CA ASP A 247 1.74 17.97 -22.48
C ASP A 247 1.16 18.16 -21.08
N ILE A 248 1.96 17.93 -20.05
CA ILE A 248 1.58 18.15 -18.66
C ILE A 248 2.51 19.20 -18.06
N ASN A 249 1.91 20.20 -17.42
CA ASN A 249 2.61 21.19 -16.61
C ASN A 249 1.88 21.37 -15.27
N ASN A 250 2.42 20.72 -14.24
CA ASN A 250 1.91 20.71 -12.87
C ASN A 250 0.44 20.29 -12.80
N ALA A 251 -0.45 21.25 -12.53
CA ALA A 251 -1.89 21.04 -12.34
C ALA A 251 -2.70 21.18 -13.64
N THR A 252 -2.04 21.41 -14.77
CA THR A 252 -2.66 21.63 -16.08
C THR A 252 -2.04 20.72 -17.12
N GLY A 253 -2.79 20.44 -18.19
CA GLY A 253 -2.25 19.73 -19.34
C GLY A 253 -2.94 20.14 -20.63
N PHE A 254 -2.42 19.64 -21.73
CA PHE A 254 -2.89 19.87 -23.08
C PHE A 254 -2.88 18.55 -23.83
N LEU A 255 -3.95 18.25 -24.56
CA LEU A 255 -4.12 16.95 -25.22
C LEU A 255 -4.74 17.08 -26.61
N SER A 256 -4.11 16.45 -27.60
CA SER A 256 -4.67 16.22 -28.93
C SER A 256 -5.63 15.02 -28.91
N LEU A 257 -6.88 15.22 -29.34
CA LEU A 257 -7.91 14.19 -29.27
C LEU A 257 -8.21 13.53 -30.61
N ASN A 258 -8.34 14.30 -31.68
CA ASN A 258 -8.85 13.80 -32.94
C ASN A 258 -8.19 14.52 -34.10
N SER A 259 -7.49 13.76 -34.95
CA SER A 259 -6.76 14.28 -36.11
C SER A 259 -7.67 14.75 -37.24
N ASN A 260 -8.87 14.15 -37.40
CA ASN A 260 -9.75 14.47 -38.51
C ASN A 260 -10.36 15.87 -38.40
N ASN A 261 -10.66 16.35 -37.18
CA ASN A 261 -11.16 17.69 -36.91
C ASN A 261 -10.18 18.52 -36.04
N ALA A 262 -8.90 18.14 -36.04
CA ALA A 262 -7.81 18.75 -35.26
C ALA A 262 -8.28 19.34 -33.92
N ILE A 263 -8.68 18.48 -33.00
CA ILE A 263 -9.28 18.85 -31.71
C ILE A 263 -8.22 18.82 -30.62
N PHE A 264 -8.05 19.95 -29.93
CA PHE A 264 -7.13 20.10 -28.81
C PHE A 264 -7.85 20.59 -27.57
N ILE A 265 -7.61 19.96 -26.43
CA ILE A 265 -8.26 20.28 -25.16
C ILE A 265 -7.25 20.64 -24.08
N ASN A 266 -7.69 21.50 -23.18
CA ASN A 266 -7.00 21.77 -21.93
C ASN A 266 -7.49 20.81 -20.85
N LEU A 267 -6.55 20.35 -20.02
CA LEU A 267 -6.77 19.44 -18.92
C LEU A 267 -6.52 20.13 -17.59
N LYS A 268 -7.26 19.68 -16.57
CA LYS A 268 -6.89 19.84 -15.18
C LYS A 268 -6.30 18.52 -14.69
N VAL A 269 -5.14 18.59 -14.04
CA VAL A 269 -4.40 17.45 -13.53
C VAL A 269 -4.48 17.49 -12.01
N GLU A 270 -5.13 16.48 -11.42
CA GLU A 270 -5.30 16.37 -9.97
C GLU A 270 -4.57 15.13 -9.48
N LYS A 271 -3.73 15.27 -8.45
CA LYS A 271 -3.05 14.12 -7.87
C LYS A 271 -4.10 13.14 -7.32
N ALA A 272 -4.02 11.88 -7.74
CA ALA A 272 -4.89 10.84 -7.21
C ALA A 272 -4.39 10.41 -5.82
N ALA A 273 -5.17 9.59 -5.12
CA ALA A 273 -4.79 9.07 -3.80
C ALA A 273 -3.47 8.24 -3.84
N ASN A 274 -3.12 7.68 -5.00
CA ASN A 274 -1.85 6.99 -5.24
C ASN A 274 -0.75 8.00 -5.63
N LYS A 275 0.47 7.86 -5.06
CA LYS A 275 1.59 8.80 -5.21
C LYS A 275 2.03 9.05 -6.66
N ASN A 276 1.80 8.08 -7.56
CA ASN A 276 2.25 8.12 -8.96
C ASN A 276 1.11 8.25 -9.99
N ALA A 277 -0.14 8.41 -9.53
CA ALA A 277 -1.30 8.52 -10.39
C ALA A 277 -1.91 9.92 -10.33
N TYR A 278 -2.41 10.38 -11.47
CA TYR A 278 -3.02 11.69 -11.65
C TYR A 278 -4.34 11.52 -12.39
N ASN A 279 -5.40 12.08 -11.83
CA ASN A 279 -6.69 12.16 -12.48
C ASN A 279 -6.68 13.33 -13.47
N LEU A 280 -7.07 13.05 -14.71
CA LEU A 280 -7.25 14.05 -15.74
C LEU A 280 -8.73 14.42 -15.81
N LYS A 281 -9.01 15.72 -15.79
CA LYS A 281 -10.35 16.28 -16.01
C LYS A 281 -10.32 17.23 -17.19
N TYR A 282 -11.42 17.29 -17.92
CA TYR A 282 -11.60 18.28 -18.98
C TYR A 282 -11.70 19.69 -18.37
N ALA A 283 -10.88 20.63 -18.84
CA ALA A 283 -10.94 22.02 -18.39
C ALA A 283 -11.66 22.91 -19.40
N SER A 284 -11.22 22.88 -20.66
CA SER A 284 -11.82 23.61 -21.76
C SER A 284 -11.36 23.10 -23.12
N LEU A 285 -12.08 23.49 -24.16
CA LEU A 285 -11.63 23.38 -25.54
C LEU A 285 -10.51 24.40 -25.76
N SER A 286 -9.34 23.96 -26.20
CA SER A 286 -8.24 24.86 -26.54
C SER A 286 -8.41 25.39 -27.97
N SER A 287 -8.57 24.47 -28.92
CA SER A 287 -8.81 24.79 -30.32
C SER A 287 -9.45 23.60 -31.04
N GLN A 288 -10.14 23.88 -32.14
CA GLN A 288 -10.76 22.87 -32.99
C GLN A 288 -10.86 23.42 -34.41
N GLN A 289 -10.46 22.62 -35.41
CA GLN A 289 -10.69 22.95 -36.82
C GLN A 289 -11.64 21.95 -37.45
N ALA A 290 -12.86 22.38 -37.73
CA ALA A 290 -13.92 21.53 -38.26
C ALA A 290 -13.79 21.27 -39.76
N TYR A 291 -12.84 20.43 -40.16
CA TYR A 291 -12.64 20.05 -41.56
C TYR A 291 -13.80 19.21 -42.11
N TYR A 292 -14.39 18.35 -41.26
CA TYR A 292 -15.48 17.45 -41.65
C TYR A 292 -16.70 17.65 -40.75
N LYS A 293 -17.80 18.08 -41.36
CA LYS A 293 -19.06 18.41 -40.66
C LYS A 293 -19.72 17.24 -39.94
N ASP A 294 -19.52 16.02 -40.45
CA ASP A 294 -20.14 14.79 -39.92
C ASP A 294 -19.27 14.08 -38.89
N GLN A 295 -18.06 14.59 -38.63
CA GLN A 295 -17.15 14.04 -37.64
C GLN A 295 -17.37 14.67 -36.26
N LEU A 296 -16.88 14.00 -35.22
CA LEU A 296 -17.02 14.45 -33.84
C LEU A 296 -16.45 15.87 -33.69
N MET A 297 -17.17 16.69 -32.92
CA MET A 297 -16.80 18.04 -32.53
C MET A 297 -17.13 18.22 -31.06
N ILE A 298 -16.34 19.02 -30.38
CA ILE A 298 -16.60 19.43 -29.00
C ILE A 298 -17.34 20.76 -28.99
N VAL A 299 -18.40 20.80 -28.19
CA VAL A 299 -19.04 22.04 -27.73
C VAL A 299 -18.67 22.16 -26.25
N ASP A 300 -17.88 23.18 -25.89
CA ASP A 300 -17.21 23.26 -24.58
C ASP A 300 -18.19 23.17 -23.41
N GLU A 301 -19.33 23.85 -23.53
CA GLU A 301 -20.38 23.92 -22.50
C GLU A 301 -21.14 22.60 -22.34
N GLU A 302 -21.07 21.71 -23.33
CA GLU A 302 -21.72 20.40 -23.29
C GLU A 302 -20.85 19.33 -22.63
N ILE A 303 -19.55 19.58 -22.36
CA ILE A 303 -18.66 18.60 -21.75
C ILE A 303 -18.54 18.81 -20.24
N SER A 304 -18.63 17.72 -19.46
CA SER A 304 -18.47 17.79 -18.01
C SER A 304 -17.04 18.13 -17.60
N LYS A 305 -16.88 19.19 -16.79
CA LYS A 305 -15.61 19.59 -16.17
C LYS A 305 -15.29 18.84 -14.88
N GLU A 306 -16.29 18.15 -14.31
CA GLU A 306 -16.17 17.46 -13.01
C GLU A 306 -15.84 15.97 -13.16
N LYS A 307 -16.20 15.36 -14.29
CA LYS A 307 -15.93 13.94 -14.54
C LYS A 307 -14.47 13.71 -14.89
N VAL A 308 -13.88 12.67 -14.31
CA VAL A 308 -12.54 12.19 -14.67
C VAL A 308 -12.62 11.59 -16.08
N ILE A 309 -11.78 12.08 -16.98
CA ILE A 309 -11.73 11.67 -18.40
C ILE A 309 -10.59 10.69 -18.69
N GLY A 310 -9.65 10.56 -17.75
CA GLY A 310 -8.62 9.53 -17.77
C GLY A 310 -7.73 9.58 -16.53
N GLN A 311 -6.89 8.57 -16.37
CA GLN A 311 -5.90 8.49 -15.31
C GLN A 311 -4.51 8.32 -15.92
N PHE A 312 -3.58 9.17 -15.49
CA PHE A 312 -2.20 9.19 -15.94
C PHE A 312 -1.30 8.64 -14.82
N ILE A 313 -0.56 7.56 -15.10
CA ILE A 313 0.21 6.80 -14.10
C ILE A 313 1.67 6.76 -14.55
N ILE A 314 2.56 7.41 -13.82
CA ILE A 314 4.00 7.39 -14.12
C ILE A 314 4.59 6.07 -13.60
N LYS A 315 5.26 5.34 -14.49
CA LYS A 315 5.93 4.09 -14.19
C LYS A 315 7.39 4.35 -13.82
N ASN A 316 7.95 3.39 -13.08
CA ASN A 316 9.32 3.48 -12.58
C ASN A 316 10.37 3.27 -13.68
N ASP A 317 9.97 2.87 -14.89
CA ASP A 317 10.84 2.73 -16.06
C ASP A 317 10.91 4.02 -16.91
N GLY A 318 10.32 5.12 -16.43
CA GLY A 318 10.29 6.41 -17.15
C GLY A 318 9.13 6.57 -18.13
N LYS A 319 8.35 5.52 -18.36
CA LYS A 319 7.14 5.57 -19.18
C LYS A 319 5.92 5.96 -18.34
N ALA A 320 4.80 6.20 -19.00
CA ALA A 320 3.52 6.42 -18.35
C ALA A 320 2.41 5.58 -18.98
N GLU A 321 1.45 5.18 -18.16
CA GLU A 321 0.19 4.60 -18.61
C GLU A 321 -0.90 5.66 -18.57
N LEU A 322 -1.60 5.85 -19.69
CA LEU A 322 -2.82 6.63 -19.77
C LEU A 322 -4.02 5.68 -19.91
N LEU A 323 -4.77 5.55 -18.82
CA LEU A 323 -6.09 4.91 -18.80
C LEU A 323 -7.13 5.94 -19.23
N TRP A 324 -7.54 5.88 -20.49
CA TRP A 324 -8.50 6.82 -21.06
C TRP A 324 -9.95 6.35 -20.91
N THR A 325 -10.83 7.25 -20.48
CA THR A 325 -12.26 6.98 -20.27
C THR A 325 -13.13 7.61 -21.37
N GLY A 326 -12.74 8.78 -21.87
CA GLY A 326 -13.54 9.58 -22.81
C GLY A 326 -14.18 10.82 -22.17
N LEU A 327 -14.79 11.64 -23.02
CA LEU A 327 -15.43 12.90 -22.61
C LEU A 327 -16.92 12.68 -22.36
N TYR A 328 -17.41 13.06 -21.19
CA TYR A 328 -18.83 12.96 -20.88
C TYR A 328 -19.60 14.18 -21.38
N ASN A 329 -20.46 13.97 -22.40
CA ASN A 329 -21.36 14.99 -22.92
C ASN A 329 -22.63 15.07 -22.05
N LEU A 330 -22.80 16.19 -21.35
CA LEU A 330 -23.90 16.48 -20.43
C LEU A 330 -25.27 16.51 -21.14
N LYS A 331 -25.33 17.07 -22.34
CA LYS A 331 -26.57 17.22 -23.11
C LYS A 331 -27.05 15.90 -23.69
N LYS A 332 -26.11 15.09 -24.21
CA LYS A 332 -26.40 13.77 -24.79
C LYS A 332 -26.40 12.65 -23.75
N GLN A 333 -25.95 12.94 -22.52
CA GLN A 333 -25.79 11.98 -21.42
C GLN A 333 -25.00 10.72 -21.80
N LYS A 334 -23.93 10.89 -22.58
CA LYS A 334 -23.10 9.79 -23.07
C LYS A 334 -21.63 10.15 -23.10
N LEU A 335 -20.78 9.12 -23.07
CA LEU A 335 -19.35 9.29 -23.35
C LEU A 335 -19.11 9.41 -24.87
N GLU A 336 -18.23 10.33 -25.24
CA GLU A 336 -17.72 10.55 -26.58
C GLU A 336 -16.18 10.38 -26.56
N PHE A 337 -15.56 10.14 -27.72
CA PHE A 337 -14.11 9.92 -27.83
C PHE A 337 -13.57 8.73 -27.01
N VAL A 338 -14.34 7.66 -26.82
CA VAL A 338 -13.99 6.53 -25.93
C VAL A 338 -13.00 5.51 -26.51
N GLY A 339 -12.79 5.51 -27.82
CA GLY A 339 -12.10 4.42 -28.52
C GLY A 339 -11.18 4.92 -29.63
N LYS A 340 -11.23 4.28 -30.81
CA LYS A 340 -10.37 4.62 -31.97
C LYS A 340 -10.51 6.06 -32.49
N ASP A 341 -11.56 6.74 -32.09
CA ASP A 341 -11.77 8.17 -32.37
C ASP A 341 -10.80 9.07 -31.58
N PHE A 342 -10.14 8.52 -30.55
CA PHE A 342 -9.07 9.16 -29.81
C PHE A 342 -7.71 8.78 -30.41
N LEU A 343 -6.96 9.81 -30.82
CA LEU A 343 -5.73 9.69 -31.59
C LEU A 343 -4.66 8.85 -30.88
N LEU A 344 -4.39 9.10 -29.59
CA LEU A 344 -3.41 8.32 -28.81
C LEU A 344 -3.77 6.83 -28.69
N ILE A 345 -5.07 6.48 -28.59
CA ILE A 345 -5.49 5.07 -28.59
C ILE A 345 -5.23 4.44 -29.96
N SER A 346 -5.53 5.17 -31.04
CA SER A 346 -5.27 4.69 -32.41
C SER A 346 -3.80 4.38 -32.63
N GLU A 347 -2.92 5.31 -32.21
CA GLU A 347 -1.46 5.14 -32.29
C GLU A 347 -0.95 3.98 -31.43
N ASN A 348 -1.56 3.74 -30.27
CA ASN A 348 -1.26 2.60 -29.40
C ASN A 348 -1.88 1.27 -29.91
N GLY A 349 -2.07 1.12 -31.23
CA GLY A 349 -2.64 -0.09 -31.83
C GLY A 349 -4.11 -0.35 -31.46
N GLY A 350 -4.86 0.69 -31.07
CA GLY A 350 -6.26 0.61 -30.68
C GLY A 350 -6.50 0.04 -29.28
N ARG A 351 -5.50 0.08 -28.39
CA ARG A 351 -5.55 -0.53 -27.05
C ARG A 351 -5.43 0.51 -25.93
N THR A 352 -6.00 0.17 -24.77
CA THR A 352 -5.79 0.88 -23.49
C THR A 352 -5.27 -0.12 -22.43
N PRO A 353 -4.44 0.30 -21.45
CA PRO A 353 -3.85 1.63 -21.30
C PRO A 353 -2.95 2.03 -22.47
N VAL A 354 -2.93 3.33 -22.78
CA VAL A 354 -1.97 3.90 -23.73
C VAL A 354 -0.62 3.97 -23.05
N ILE A 355 0.41 3.39 -23.66
CA ILE A 355 1.78 3.48 -23.15
C ILE A 355 2.42 4.71 -23.76
N LEU A 356 2.87 5.62 -22.91
CA LEU A 356 3.47 6.89 -23.29
C LEU A 356 4.93 6.91 -22.85
N GLU A 357 5.77 7.44 -23.71
CA GLU A 357 7.16 7.79 -23.40
C GLU A 357 7.24 9.30 -23.26
N ARG A 358 8.17 9.76 -22.42
CA ARG A 358 8.45 11.18 -22.27
C ARG A 358 9.34 11.62 -23.44
N CYS A 359 8.92 12.69 -24.11
CA CYS A 359 9.66 13.29 -25.21
C CYS A 359 10.46 14.49 -24.71
N ASP A 360 11.67 14.65 -25.24
CA ASP A 360 12.60 15.73 -24.89
C ASP A 360 12.30 17.05 -25.61
#